data_AF-A0A945A762-F1
#
_entry.id   AF-A0A945A762-F1
#
_cell.length_a   1.000
_cell.length_b   1.000
_cell.length_c   1.000
_cell.angle_alpha   90.00
_cell.angle_beta   90.00
_cell.angle_gamma   90.00
#
_symmetry.space_group_name_H-M   'P 1'
#
loop_
_entity.id
_entity.type
_entity.pdbx_description
1 polymer ?
#
loop_
_entity_poly.entity_id
_entity_poly.type
_entity_poly.pdbx_seq_one_letter_code
_entity_poly.pdbx_strand_id
1 'polypeptide(L)'
;KVSDETAEMSVQTLATGETFQCLALFSANAFINESPIAQISQNNLCIPKPKYAALVRAAYDPILPVASHDKSHALRLLARSNIFLSGMN
;
A
#
# COMPACT_ATOMS: atom_id res chain seq x y z
N LYS A 1 4.63 -18.86 -18.73
CA LYS A 1 3.27 -19.39 -18.47
C LYS A 1 2.84 -18.86 -17.11
N VAL A 2 1.62 -18.35 -16.99
CA VAL A 2 1.03 -17.97 -15.69
C VAL A 2 0.84 -19.27 -14.89
N SER A 3 1.16 -19.28 -13.60
CA SER A 3 0.90 -20.44 -12.74
C SER A 3 -0.60 -20.59 -12.51
N ASP A 4 -1.09 -21.81 -12.26
CA ASP A 4 -2.51 -22.05 -12.05
C ASP A 4 -3.06 -21.23 -10.86
N GLU A 5 -2.26 -21.04 -9.78
CA GLU A 5 -2.69 -20.22 -8.64
C GLU A 5 -2.84 -18.74 -8.99
N THR A 6 -1.99 -18.21 -9.87
CA THR A 6 -2.07 -16.82 -10.32
C THR A 6 -3.27 -16.61 -11.25
N ALA A 7 -3.65 -17.64 -12.00
CA ALA A 7 -4.81 -17.60 -12.89
C ALA A 7 -6.14 -17.55 -12.12
N GLU A 8 -6.19 -18.05 -10.89
CA GLU A 8 -7.37 -17.98 -10.01
C GLU A 8 -7.55 -16.60 -9.36
N MET A 9 -6.49 -15.78 -9.32
CA MET A 9 -6.55 -14.48 -8.68
C MET A 9 -7.23 -13.43 -9.57
N SER A 10 -8.07 -12.57 -8.98
CA SER A 10 -8.68 -11.49 -9.74
C SER A 10 -7.62 -10.51 -10.27
N VAL A 11 -7.82 -10.02 -11.49
CA VAL A 11 -6.95 -9.00 -12.10
C VAL A 11 -6.88 -7.74 -11.24
N GLN A 12 -7.98 -7.36 -10.58
CA GLN A 12 -7.99 -6.21 -9.67
C GLN A 12 -7.11 -6.42 -8.45
N THR A 13 -7.12 -7.63 -7.87
CA THR A 13 -6.28 -7.98 -6.73
C THR A 13 -4.80 -7.90 -7.11
N LEU A 14 -4.44 -8.50 -8.24
CA LEU A 14 -3.06 -8.47 -8.76
C LEU A 14 -2.62 -7.02 -9.06
N ALA A 15 -3.39 -6.28 -9.84
CA ALA A 15 -3.03 -4.93 -10.27
C ALA A 15 -2.92 -3.97 -9.08
N THR A 16 -3.86 -4.02 -8.13
CA THR A 16 -3.84 -3.14 -6.97
C THR A 16 -2.70 -3.50 -6.02
N GLY A 17 -2.48 -4.79 -5.76
CA GLY A 17 -1.38 -5.27 -4.92
C GLY A 17 -0.01 -4.87 -5.48
N GLU A 18 0.20 -5.07 -6.79
CA GLU A 18 1.45 -4.71 -7.46
C GLU A 18 1.68 -3.20 -7.48
N THR A 19 0.62 -2.43 -7.67
CA THR A 19 0.68 -0.96 -7.59
C THR A 19 1.24 -0.51 -6.23
N PHE A 20 0.80 -1.13 -5.12
CA PHE A 20 1.33 -0.81 -3.80
C PHE A 20 2.82 -1.16 -3.65
N GLN A 21 3.28 -2.26 -4.24
CA GLN A 21 4.70 -2.64 -4.22
C GLN A 21 5.56 -1.66 -5.02
N CYS A 22 5.05 -1.18 -6.16
CA CYS A 22 5.74 -0.20 -7.01
C CYS A 22 5.80 1.21 -6.40
N LEU A 23 4.72 1.66 -5.75
CA LEU A 23 4.66 2.99 -5.12
C LEU A 23 5.50 3.08 -3.84
N ALA A 24 5.73 1.95 -3.17
CA ALA A 24 6.40 1.88 -1.88
C ALA A 24 7.49 0.80 -1.89
N LEU A 25 8.64 1.14 -2.50
CA LEU A 25 9.84 0.28 -2.63
C LEU A 25 10.57 0.05 -1.29
N PHE A 26 9.84 -0.16 -0.19
CA PHE A 26 10.40 -0.36 1.14
C PHE A 26 11.24 -1.65 1.22
N SER A 27 10.84 -2.71 0.52
CA SER A 27 11.55 -3.99 0.42
C SER A 27 10.78 -4.96 -0.48
N ALA A 28 11.46 -5.96 -1.06
CA ALA A 28 10.82 -7.13 -1.65
C ALA A 28 10.00 -7.96 -0.63
N ASN A 29 10.25 -7.76 0.67
CA ASN A 29 9.52 -8.42 1.74
C ASN A 29 8.38 -7.56 2.31
N ALA A 30 8.11 -6.40 1.73
CA ALA A 30 6.99 -5.57 2.16
C ALA A 30 5.66 -6.34 1.96
N PHE A 31 4.75 -6.23 2.93
CA PHE A 31 3.40 -6.83 2.88
C PHE A 31 3.30 -8.36 2.94
N ILE A 32 4.39 -9.10 3.22
CA ILE A 32 4.33 -10.56 3.39
C ILE A 32 3.34 -10.97 4.49
N ASN A 33 3.39 -10.30 5.64
CA ASN A 33 2.56 -10.64 6.80
C ASN A 33 1.14 -10.06 6.70
N GLU A 34 0.97 -8.99 5.91
CA GLU A 34 -0.30 -8.31 5.78
C GLU A 34 -0.42 -7.62 4.42
N SER A 35 -1.44 -8.05 3.67
CA SER A 35 -1.81 -7.45 2.39
C SER A 35 -2.24 -5.98 2.54
N PRO A 36 -1.82 -5.08 1.62
CA PRO A 36 -2.20 -3.67 1.64
C PRO A 36 -3.65 -3.43 1.18
N ILE A 37 -4.24 -4.45 0.57
CA ILE A 37 -5.58 -4.44 -0.01
C ILE A 37 -6.50 -5.36 0.78
N ALA A 38 -7.79 -5.04 0.77
CA ALA A 38 -8.86 -5.89 1.27
C ALA A 38 -9.81 -6.23 0.12
N GLN A 39 -10.37 -7.43 0.14
CA GLN A 39 -11.38 -7.85 -0.81
C GLN A 39 -12.75 -7.84 -0.15
N ILE A 40 -13.73 -7.21 -0.81
CA ILE A 40 -15.12 -7.21 -0.39
C ILE A 40 -15.74 -8.54 -0.86
N SER A 41 -16.14 -9.40 0.08
CA SER A 41 -16.62 -10.75 -0.25
C SER A 41 -17.90 -10.77 -1.08
N GLN A 42 -18.73 -9.73 -1.00
CA GLN A 42 -20.02 -9.64 -1.70
C GLN A 42 -19.88 -9.45 -3.21
N ASN A 43 -18.83 -8.74 -3.65
CA ASN A 43 -18.68 -8.33 -5.06
C ASN A 43 -17.26 -8.50 -5.60
N ASN A 44 -16.36 -9.11 -4.82
CA ASN A 44 -14.95 -9.31 -5.14
C ASN A 44 -14.17 -8.03 -5.46
N LEU A 45 -14.68 -6.85 -5.07
CA LEU A 45 -13.96 -5.60 -5.26
C LEU A 45 -12.74 -5.55 -4.34
N CYS A 46 -11.63 -5.11 -4.90
CA CYS A 46 -10.40 -4.89 -4.15
C CYS A 46 -10.28 -3.41 -3.77
N ILE A 47 -10.12 -3.14 -2.48
CA ILE A 47 -9.97 -1.79 -1.94
C ILE A 47 -8.67 -1.67 -1.15
N PRO A 48 -7.95 -0.54 -1.25
CA PRO A 48 -6.84 -0.27 -0.35
C PRO A 48 -7.32 -0.19 1.10
N LYS A 49 -6.61 -0.83 2.05
CA LYS A 49 -6.93 -0.60 3.46
C LYS A 49 -6.55 0.84 3.82
N PRO A 50 -7.34 1.54 4.65
CA PRO A 50 -7.15 2.96 4.91
C PRO A 50 -5.75 3.34 5.40
N LYS A 51 -5.12 2.51 6.24
CA LYS A 51 -3.75 2.77 6.75
C LYS A 51 -2.69 2.85 5.66
N TYR A 52 -2.80 2.03 4.60
CA TYR A 52 -1.84 2.02 3.51
C TYR A 52 -2.15 3.12 2.49
N ALA A 53 -3.43 3.43 2.26
CA ALA A 53 -3.81 4.59 1.47
C ALA A 53 -3.30 5.90 2.10
N ALA A 54 -3.42 6.03 3.43
CA ALA A 54 -2.87 7.15 4.18
C ALA A 54 -1.33 7.24 4.08
N LEU A 55 -0.64 6.09 4.12
CA LEU A 55 0.80 6.01 3.93
C LEU A 55 1.23 6.48 2.53
N VAL A 56 0.58 5.97 1.47
CA VAL A 56 0.88 6.39 0.08
C VAL A 56 0.63 7.88 -0.09
N ARG A 57 -0.49 8.40 0.42
CA ARG A 57 -0.76 9.84 0.40
C ARG A 57 0.30 10.64 1.15
N ALA A 58 0.76 10.16 2.30
CA ALA A 58 1.84 10.82 3.05
C ALA A 58 3.17 10.81 2.31
N ALA A 59 3.48 9.72 1.59
CA ALA A 59 4.74 9.54 0.85
C ALA A 59 4.84 10.42 -0.41
N TYR A 60 3.72 10.70 -1.07
CA TYR A 60 3.67 11.52 -2.29
C TYR A 60 3.39 13.01 -2.02
N ASP A 61 3.57 13.47 -0.78
CA ASP A 61 3.43 14.88 -0.47
C ASP A 61 4.54 15.70 -1.15
N PRO A 62 4.20 16.82 -1.83
CA PRO A 62 5.15 17.57 -2.65
C PRO A 62 6.31 18.18 -1.86
N ILE A 63 6.22 18.28 -0.53
CA ILE A 63 7.32 18.81 0.27
C ILE A 63 8.41 17.77 0.54
N LEU A 64 8.13 16.49 0.27
CA LEU A 64 9.05 15.40 0.55
C LEU A 64 10.08 15.26 -0.58
N PRO A 65 11.30 14.77 -0.26
CA PRO A 65 12.26 14.42 -1.29
C PRO A 65 11.70 13.30 -2.18
N VAL A 66 12.15 13.27 -3.44
CA VAL A 66 11.76 12.25 -4.43
C VAL A 66 12.01 10.83 -3.92
N ALA A 67 13.10 10.64 -3.17
CA ALA A 67 13.42 9.39 -2.47
C ALA A 67 14.31 9.67 -1.25
N SER A 68 14.25 8.80 -0.24
CA SER A 68 15.14 8.85 0.91
C SER A 68 15.47 7.45 1.42
N HIS A 69 16.73 7.24 1.81
CA HIS A 69 17.20 6.01 2.45
C HIS A 69 17.41 6.19 3.97
N ASP A 70 17.12 7.40 4.51
CA ASP A 70 17.19 7.66 5.95
C ASP A 70 16.05 6.94 6.67
N LYS A 71 16.39 6.06 7.61
CA LYS A 71 15.40 5.34 8.44
C LYS A 71 14.46 6.29 9.18
N SER A 72 14.94 7.47 9.56
CA SER A 72 14.13 8.47 10.25
C SER A 72 13.01 9.02 9.34
N HIS A 73 13.17 8.95 8.02
CA HIS A 73 12.12 9.33 7.07
C HIS A 73 10.87 8.43 7.21
N ALA A 74 11.05 7.12 7.41
CA ALA A 74 9.93 6.19 7.60
C ALA A 74 9.12 6.52 8.87
N LEU A 75 9.79 6.90 9.96
CA LEU A 75 9.12 7.33 11.19
C LEU A 75 8.33 8.64 10.99
N ARG A 76 8.86 9.58 10.21
CA ARG A 76 8.14 10.81 9.86
C ARG A 76 6.92 10.52 8.97
N LEU A 77 7.04 9.60 8.02
CA LEU A 77 5.89 9.16 7.20
C LEU A 77 4.78 8.54 8.05
N LEU A 78 5.14 7.72 9.04
CA LEU A 78 4.18 7.15 9.98
C LEU A 78 3.43 8.25 10.77
N ALA A 79 4.16 9.23 11.29
CA ALA A 79 3.54 10.34 12.01
C ALA A 79 2.58 11.13 11.11
N ARG A 80 2.97 11.38 9.84
CA ARG A 80 2.12 12.06 8.85
C ARG A 80 0.90 11.24 8.45
N SER A 81 1.04 9.93 8.24
CA SER A 81 -0.08 9.08 7.86
C SER A 81 -1.14 8.99 8.98
N ASN A 82 -0.71 9.03 10.24
CA ASN A 82 -1.62 9.08 11.38
C ASN A 82 -2.50 10.34 11.39
N ILE A 83 -2.01 11.48 10.91
CA ILE A 83 -2.83 12.71 10.79
C ILE A 83 -4.03 12.44 9.87
N PHE A 84 -3.82 11.75 8.75
CA PHE A 84 -4.91 11.39 7.83
C PHE A 84 -5.88 10.39 8.45
N LEU A 85 -5.37 9.45 9.27
CA LEU A 85 -6.21 8.44 9.93
C LEU A 85 -7.04 9.03 11.07
N SER A 86 -6.50 9.99 11.82
CA SER A 86 -7.23 10.66 12.90
C SER A 86 -8.44 11.44 12.40
N GLY A 87 -8.44 11.90 11.14
CA GLY A 87 -9.57 12.58 10.52
C GLY A 87 -10.66 11.67 9.94
N MET A 88 -10.53 10.34 10.05
CA MET A 88 -11.52 9.37 9.56
C MET A 88 -12.44 8.81 10.65
N ASN A 89 -12.15 9.09 11.92
CA ASN A 89 -13.00 8.75 13.07
C ASN A 89 -13.98 9.89 13.35
#